data_AF-A0A7W1M0W1-F1
#
_entry.id   AF-A0A7W1M0W1-F1
#
_cell.length_a   1.000
_cell.length_b   1.000
_cell.length_c   1.000
_cell.angle_alpha   90.00
_cell.angle_beta   90.00
_cell.angle_gamma   90.00
#
_symmetry.space_group_name_H-M   'P 1'
#
loop_
_entity.id
_entity.type
_entity.pdbx_description
1 polymer ?
#
loop_
_entity_poly.entity_id
_entity_poly.type
_entity_poly.pdbx_seq_one_letter_code
_entity_poly.pdbx_strand_id
1 'polypeptide(L)'
;MSAVTEETLIVESRDLDTDARSVATLEVEMPADHASQRAQFERAVAPLHPAARLRSFGNGAASFLDSQSLIVAYYCRSKEAPSCDRHARHTAEIEQQELFAA
;
A
#
# COMPACT_ATOMS: atom_id res chain seq x y z
N MET A 1 -25.26 -13.81 -0.57
CA MET A 1 -24.75 -12.52 -0.07
C MET A 1 -23.25 -12.70 0.09
N SER A 2 -22.46 -12.18 -0.83
CA SER A 2 -20.99 -12.32 -0.78
C SER A 2 -20.48 -11.44 0.36
N ALA A 3 -19.75 -12.04 1.30
CA ALA A 3 -19.20 -11.34 2.45
C ALA A 3 -18.17 -10.30 1.99
N VAL A 4 -18.49 -9.03 2.18
CA VAL A 4 -17.51 -7.96 2.14
C VAL A 4 -16.67 -8.11 3.40
N THR A 5 -15.36 -8.28 3.24
CA THR A 5 -14.44 -8.40 4.37
C THR A 5 -13.68 -7.07 4.43
N GLU A 6 -13.63 -6.46 5.61
CA GLU A 6 -12.76 -5.31 5.86
C GLU A 6 -11.32 -5.82 5.78
N GLU A 7 -10.54 -5.26 4.85
CA GLU A 7 -9.17 -5.66 4.59
C GLU A 7 -8.28 -4.40 4.55
N THR A 8 -7.01 -4.60 4.84
CA THR A 8 -6.05 -3.50 4.78
C THR A 8 -5.48 -3.41 3.37
N LEU A 9 -5.72 -2.32 2.65
CA LEU A 9 -5.08 -2.04 1.37
C LEU A 9 -3.75 -1.32 1.63
N ILE A 10 -2.67 -1.92 1.16
CA ILE A 10 -1.32 -1.37 1.25
C ILE A 10 -0.95 -0.80 -0.12
N VAL A 11 -0.43 0.42 -0.14
CA VAL A 11 0.23 1.05 -1.30
C VAL A 11 1.69 1.27 -0.96
N GLU A 12 2.57 0.50 -1.59
CA GLU A 12 4.01 0.67 -1.51
C GLU A 12 4.51 1.41 -2.75
N SER A 13 5.37 2.39 -2.55
CA SER A 13 6.06 3.07 -3.64
C SER A 13 7.57 3.06 -3.39
N ARG A 14 8.31 2.94 -4.50
CA ARG A 14 9.76 3.01 -4.53
C ARG A 14 10.18 4.06 -5.52
N ASP A 15 10.88 5.08 -5.04
CA ASP A 15 11.51 6.09 -5.86
C ASP A 15 12.61 5.46 -6.73
N LEU A 16 12.62 5.77 -8.03
CA LEU A 16 13.50 5.15 -9.02
C LEU A 16 14.89 5.75 -9.04
N ASP A 17 15.05 6.98 -8.53
CA ASP A 17 16.33 7.71 -8.53
C ASP A 17 17.13 7.47 -7.24
N THR A 18 16.42 7.38 -6.11
CA THR A 18 17.01 7.32 -4.76
C THR A 18 16.85 5.97 -4.06
N ASP A 19 16.02 5.08 -4.61
CA ASP A 19 15.57 3.83 -3.98
C ASP A 19 14.80 4.04 -2.66
N ALA A 20 14.42 5.29 -2.35
CA ALA A 20 13.60 5.61 -1.18
C ALA A 20 12.24 4.90 -1.27
N ARG A 21 11.74 4.42 -0.12
CA ARG A 21 10.48 3.67 -0.05
C ARG A 21 9.49 4.37 0.85
N SER A 22 8.24 4.36 0.45
CA SER A 22 7.12 4.79 1.29
C SER A 22 6.00 3.78 1.22
N VAL A 23 5.24 3.72 2.33
CA VAL A 23 4.11 2.81 2.48
C VAL A 23 2.95 3.60 3.02
N ALA A 24 1.80 3.46 2.37
CA ALA A 24 0.52 3.97 2.83
C ALA A 24 -0.43 2.81 3.10
N THR A 25 -1.12 2.89 4.22
CA THR A 25 -2.07 1.88 4.69
C THR A 25 -3.47 2.48 4.70
N LEU A 26 -4.41 1.79 4.05
CA LEU A 26 -5.78 2.24 3.88
C LEU A 26 -6.73 1.13 4.33
N GLU A 27 -7.60 1.42 5.28
CA GLU A 27 -8.68 0.50 5.66
C GLU A 27 -9.79 0.61 4.63
N VAL A 28 -10.10 -0.51 3.96
CA VAL A 28 -11.08 -0.52 2.89
C VAL A 28 -11.86 -1.83 2.86
N GLU A 29 -13.05 -1.77 2.29
CA GLU A 29 -13.81 -2.97 1.97
C GLU A 29 -13.21 -3.64 0.72
N MET A 30 -12.85 -4.93 0.79
CA MET A 30 -12.36 -5.66 -0.38
C MET A 30 -13.53 -6.09 -1.28
N PRO A 31 -13.58 -5.65 -2.56
CA PRO A 31 -14.61 -6.07 -3.48
C PRO A 31 -14.45 -7.55 -3.85
N ALA A 32 -15.56 -8.23 -4.07
CA ALA A 32 -15.56 -9.64 -4.45
C ALA A 32 -15.08 -9.88 -5.89
N ASP A 33 -15.22 -8.88 -6.77
CA ASP A 33 -14.91 -9.02 -8.20
C ASP A 33 -13.63 -8.26 -8.62
N HIS A 34 -12.97 -8.79 -9.63
CA HIS A 34 -11.69 -8.28 -10.13
C HIS A 34 -11.78 -6.86 -10.71
N ALA A 35 -12.90 -6.50 -11.35
CA ALA A 35 -13.04 -5.19 -11.98
C ALA A 35 -13.17 -4.09 -10.91
N SER A 36 -13.96 -4.35 -9.87
CA SER A 36 -14.11 -3.47 -8.72
C SER A 36 -12.81 -3.37 -7.90
N GLN A 37 -12.10 -4.48 -7.69
CA GLN A 37 -10.79 -4.46 -7.03
C GLN A 37 -9.79 -3.58 -7.78
N ARG A 38 -9.72 -3.72 -9.10
CA ARG A 38 -8.87 -2.87 -9.94
C ARG A 38 -9.24 -1.39 -9.80
N ALA A 39 -10.52 -1.05 -9.92
CA ALA A 39 -10.99 0.32 -9.80
C ALA A 39 -10.66 0.92 -8.42
N GLN A 40 -10.70 0.11 -7.37
CA GLN A 40 -10.33 0.52 -6.02
C GLN A 40 -8.83 0.78 -5.87
N PHE A 41 -7.97 -0.05 -6.44
CA PHE A 41 -6.54 0.23 -6.48
C PHE A 41 -6.24 1.55 -7.21
N GLU A 42 -6.89 1.80 -8.35
CA GLU A 42 -6.74 3.07 -9.08
C GLU A 42 -7.18 4.27 -8.23
N ARG A 43 -8.31 4.17 -7.50
CA ARG A 43 -8.79 5.23 -6.58
C ARG A 43 -7.88 5.46 -5.39
N ALA A 44 -7.26 4.40 -4.86
CA ALA A 44 -6.34 4.48 -3.73
C ALA A 44 -4.99 5.10 -4.13
N VAL A 45 -4.49 4.77 -5.33
CA VAL A 45 -3.19 5.26 -5.81
C VAL A 45 -3.28 6.68 -6.36
N ALA A 46 -4.36 7.06 -7.04
CA ALA A 46 -4.51 8.39 -7.66
C ALA A 46 -4.21 9.60 -6.73
N PRO A 47 -4.66 9.65 -5.46
CA PRO A 47 -4.34 10.77 -4.57
C PRO A 47 -2.88 10.77 -4.08
N LEU A 48 -2.22 9.62 -4.05
CA LEU A 48 -0.82 9.48 -3.59
C LEU A 48 0.18 9.70 -4.73
N HIS A 49 -0.13 9.16 -5.91
CA HIS A 49 0.69 9.21 -7.12
C HIS A 49 -0.20 9.57 -8.33
N PRO A 50 -0.56 10.85 -8.51
CA PRO A 50 -1.53 11.26 -9.53
C PRO A 50 -1.05 11.04 -10.98
N ALA A 51 0.26 10.95 -11.18
CA ALA A 51 0.86 10.65 -12.48
C ALA A 51 0.95 9.14 -12.78
N ALA A 52 0.71 8.28 -11.79
CA ALA A 52 0.89 6.85 -11.94
C ALA A 52 -0.18 6.21 -12.82
N ARG A 53 0.26 5.28 -13.67
CA ARG A 53 -0.60 4.52 -14.57
C ARG A 53 -0.54 3.05 -14.22
N LEU A 54 -1.70 2.40 -14.23
CA LEU A 54 -1.77 0.96 -14.03
C LEU A 54 -1.01 0.24 -15.15
N ARG A 55 -0.04 -0.58 -14.77
CA ARG A 55 0.78 -1.40 -15.68
C ARG A 55 0.25 -2.83 -15.75
N SER A 56 -0.06 -3.41 -14.60
CA SER A 56 -0.54 -4.79 -14.49
C SER A 56 -1.43 -4.96 -13.27
N PHE A 57 -2.36 -5.89 -13.37
CA PHE A 57 -3.28 -6.26 -12.28
C PHE A 57 -3.53 -7.76 -12.32
N GLY A 58 -3.36 -8.43 -11.19
CA GLY A 58 -3.54 -9.88 -11.07
C GLY A 58 -3.17 -10.38 -9.67
N ASN A 59 -3.64 -11.56 -9.30
CA ASN A 59 -3.36 -12.20 -8.02
C ASN A 59 -3.62 -11.31 -6.78
N GLY A 60 -4.65 -10.46 -6.83
CA GLY A 60 -4.99 -9.56 -5.73
C GLY A 60 -4.04 -8.37 -5.54
N ALA A 61 -3.16 -8.10 -6.52
CA ALA A 61 -2.25 -6.96 -6.51
C ALA A 61 -2.31 -6.19 -7.84
N ALA A 62 -1.98 -4.90 -7.77
CA ALA A 62 -1.87 -3.98 -8.89
C ALA A 62 -0.48 -3.32 -8.87
N SER A 63 0.15 -3.23 -10.05
CA SER A 63 1.40 -2.48 -10.23
C SER A 63 1.13 -1.24 -11.05
N PHE A 64 1.63 -0.11 -10.58
CA PHE A 64 1.57 1.17 -11.25
C PHE A 64 2.97 1.71 -11.49
N LEU A 65 3.10 2.56 -12.49
CA LEU A 65 4.34 3.21 -12.84
C LEU A 65 4.05 4.69 -13.10
N ASP A 66 4.83 5.57 -12.47
CA ASP A 66 5.00 6.94 -12.90
C ASP A 66 6.47 7.17 -13.33
N SER A 67 6.83 8.40 -13.70
CA SER A 67 8.18 8.72 -14.18
C SER A 67 9.27 8.63 -13.11
N GLN A 68 8.92 8.64 -11.82
CA GLN A 68 9.86 8.70 -10.70
C GLN A 68 9.68 7.56 -9.69
N SER A 69 8.62 6.77 -9.80
CA SER A 69 8.22 5.79 -8.79
C SER A 69 7.64 4.53 -9.43
N LEU A 70 8.01 3.39 -8.86
CA LEU A 70 7.32 2.12 -9.03
C LEU A 70 6.41 1.90 -7.85
N ILE A 71 5.12 1.66 -8.11
CA ILE A 71 4.10 1.52 -7.06
C ILE A 71 3.46 0.13 -7.16
N VAL A 72 3.24 -0.49 -6.01
CA VAL A 72 2.51 -1.76 -5.88
C VAL A 72 1.41 -1.56 -4.84
N ALA A 73 0.18 -1.87 -5.22
CA ALA A 73 -0.97 -1.88 -4.31
C ALA A 73 -1.50 -3.31 -4.15
N TYR A 74 -1.77 -3.73 -2.92
CA TYR A 74 -2.29 -5.08 -2.64
C TYR A 74 -3.15 -5.09 -1.37
N TYR A 75 -4.04 -6.08 -1.26
CA TYR A 75 -4.77 -6.33 -0.02
C TYR A 75 -3.92 -7.20 0.91
N CYS A 76 -3.78 -6.77 2.16
CA CYS A 76 -3.26 -7.58 3.25
C CYS A 76 -4.43 -8.17 4.04
N ARG A 77 -4.43 -9.49 4.20
CA ARG A 77 -5.33 -10.20 5.11
C ARG A 77 -4.70 -10.36 6.47
N SER A 78 -5.41 -10.00 7.54
CA SER A 78 -4.90 -10.06 8.92
C SER A 78 -4.45 -11.45 9.39
N LYS A 79 -4.74 -12.52 8.63
CA LYS A 79 -4.33 -13.91 8.92
C LYS A 79 -3.18 -14.42 8.07
N GLU A 80 -2.76 -13.70 7.02
CA GLU A 80 -1.69 -14.08 6.12
C GLU A 80 -0.52 -13.09 6.24
N ALA A 81 0.47 -13.50 7.02
CA ALA A 81 1.89 -13.14 6.92
C ALA A 81 2.48 -12.03 7.82
N PRO A 82 3.67 -12.28 8.40
CA PRO A 82 4.46 -11.30 9.17
C PRO A 82 5.00 -10.13 8.32
N SER A 83 4.67 -10.03 7.04
CA SER A 83 4.99 -8.87 6.19
C SER A 83 4.06 -7.69 6.44
N CYS A 84 2.81 -7.93 6.85
CA CYS A 84 1.90 -6.85 7.25
C CYS A 84 2.27 -6.22 8.60
N ASP A 85 3.07 -6.94 9.41
CA ASP A 85 3.53 -6.50 10.72
C ASP A 85 4.85 -5.71 10.68
N ARG A 86 5.55 -5.67 9.52
CA ARG A 86 6.82 -4.93 9.41
C ARG A 86 6.65 -3.41 9.40
N HIS A 87 5.44 -2.90 9.14
CA HIS A 87 5.19 -1.46 9.02
C HIS A 87 4.62 -0.80 10.27
N ALA A 88 4.06 -1.57 11.22
CA ALA A 88 3.66 -1.04 12.52
C ALA A 88 4.87 -0.69 13.43
N ARG A 89 6.07 -1.21 13.13
CA ARG A 89 7.26 -1.03 13.97
C ARG A 89 8.17 0.14 13.60
N HIS A 90 8.03 0.75 12.44
CA HIS A 90 8.98 1.80 12.01
C HIS A 90 8.56 3.24 12.34
N THR A 91 7.31 3.46 12.76
CA THR A 91 6.83 4.79 13.19
C THR A 91 6.99 5.02 14.71
N ALA A 92 7.28 3.97 15.49
CA ALA A 92 7.46 4.09 16.94
C ALA A 92 8.91 4.31 17.39
N GLU A 93 9.91 4.09 16.52
CA GLU A 93 11.33 4.21 16.89
C GLU A 93 11.96 5.58 16.61
N ILE A 94 11.27 6.50 15.92
CA ILE A 94 11.83 7.83 15.59
C ILE A 94 11.64 8.85 16.73
N GLU A 95 10.71 8.64 17.67
CA GLU A 95 10.45 9.62 18.74
C GLU A 95 11.21 9.39 20.06
N GLN A 96 12.00 8.31 20.21
CA GLN A 96 12.63 8.00 21.52
C GLN A 96 14.13 8.32 21.66
N GLN A 97 14.79 8.90 20.64
CA GLN A 97 16.24 9.15 20.73
C GLN A 97 16.66 10.59 21.10
N GLU A 98 15.74 11.54 21.29
CA GLU A 98 16.09 12.95 21.60
C GLU A 98 15.69 13.44 23.00
N LEU A 99 15.58 12.57 24.01
CA LEU A 99 15.21 13.00 25.38
C LEU A 99 16.23 12.69 26.49
N PHE A 100 17.43 12.19 26.16
CA PHE A 100 18.49 11.93 27.15
C PHE A 100 19.84 12.60 26.84
N ALA A 101 19.81 13.82 26.29
CA ALA A 101 20.97 14.69 26.24
C ALA A 101 20.64 16.04 26.88
N ALA A 102 20.63 16.06 28.22
CA ALA A 102 20.75 17.26 29.03
C ALA A 102 21.54 16.93 30.30
#